data_AF-A0A2S5P7M5-F1
#
_entry.id   AF-A0A2S5P7M5-F1
#
_cell.length_a   1.000
_cell.length_b   1.000
_cell.length_c   1.000
_cell.angle_alpha   90.00
_cell.angle_beta   90.00
_cell.angle_gamma   90.00
#
_symmetry.space_group_name_H-M   'P 1'
#
loop_
_entity.id
_entity.type
_entity.pdbx_description
1 polymer ?
#
loop_
_entity_poly.entity_id
_entity_poly.type
_entity_poly.pdbx_seq_one_letter_code
_entity_poly.pdbx_strand_id
1 'polypeptide(L)'
;MAILLNGIIMLTELAAVFGLAALGFYHPMAFAGLTAVLAFAVGLWLEQARLAHELPFYFDQDAGGSRRPALVWLVAFTEAILKALLAGICALITFSGTDKGRLMWVAIVFGVAVYIGSSVLRRLSISLAARPMRWGYFRLAVPLGLIFSLALSFLPAPSFTDLGRQLIFDLPAKPNLAQASEFLFVLKQKFDEMVVALLTWFVSVDVARVLGAAVSVNVLTGFVAALYAVLIADAVRRSESRLP
;
A
#
# COMPACT_ATOMS: atom_id res chain seq x y z
N MET A 1 -29.69 19.24 -7.52
CA MET A 1 -29.00 18.25 -8.38
C MET A 1 -27.55 18.02 -7.95
N ALA A 2 -26.75 19.08 -7.75
CA ALA A 2 -25.36 18.98 -7.28
C ALA A 2 -25.19 18.20 -5.95
N ILE A 3 -26.07 18.41 -4.96
CA ILE A 3 -26.01 17.69 -3.67
C ILE A 3 -26.23 16.18 -3.85
N LEU A 4 -27.21 15.78 -4.67
CA LEU A 4 -27.50 14.36 -4.96
C LEU A 4 -26.33 13.71 -5.69
N LEU A 5 -25.76 14.39 -6.69
CA LEU A 5 -24.66 13.85 -7.48
C LEU A 5 -23.37 13.73 -6.65
N ASN A 6 -23.09 14.71 -5.77
CA ASN A 6 -22.01 14.60 -4.79
C ASN A 6 -22.24 13.43 -3.81
N GLY A 7 -23.49 13.24 -3.36
CA GLY A 7 -23.86 12.08 -2.55
C GLY A 7 -23.59 10.75 -3.25
N ILE A 8 -23.91 10.64 -4.54
CA ILE A 8 -23.61 9.46 -5.37
C ILE A 8 -22.09 9.25 -5.48
N ILE A 9 -21.32 10.30 -5.73
CA ILE A 9 -19.85 10.22 -5.80
C ILE A 9 -19.28 9.67 -4.48
N MET A 10 -19.75 10.18 -3.34
CA MET A 10 -19.33 9.68 -2.02
C MET A 10 -19.70 8.22 -1.79
N LEU A 11 -20.91 7.81 -2.18
CA LEU A 11 -21.32 6.41 -2.11
C LEU A 11 -20.44 5.52 -2.99
N THR A 12 -20.07 5.98 -4.19
CA THR A 12 -19.15 5.22 -5.06
C THR A 12 -17.73 5.15 -4.51
N GLU A 13 -17.24 6.20 -3.84
CA GLU A 13 -15.96 6.19 -3.13
C GLU A 13 -15.96 5.15 -2.01
N LEU A 14 -16.99 5.15 -1.16
CA LEU A 14 -17.16 4.16 -0.09
C LEU A 14 -17.29 2.74 -0.64
N ALA A 15 -18.07 2.55 -1.70
CA ALA A 15 -18.22 1.25 -2.37
C ALA A 15 -16.88 0.75 -2.96
N ALA A 16 -16.07 1.64 -3.53
CA ALA A 16 -14.75 1.29 -4.05
C ALA A 16 -13.80 0.87 -2.92
N VAL A 17 -13.77 1.61 -1.80
CA VAL A 17 -12.97 1.24 -0.62
C VAL A 17 -13.42 -0.11 -0.06
N PHE A 18 -14.72 -0.31 0.13
CA PHE A 18 -15.27 -1.56 0.63
C PHE A 18 -14.96 -2.73 -0.31
N GLY A 19 -15.12 -2.52 -1.62
CA GLY A 19 -14.80 -3.50 -2.65
C GLY A 19 -13.32 -3.91 -2.63
N LEU A 20 -12.40 -2.97 -2.40
CA LEU A 20 -10.98 -3.27 -2.28
C LEU A 20 -10.65 -4.07 -1.01
N ALA A 21 -11.22 -3.68 0.13
CA ALA A 21 -11.04 -4.42 1.37
C ALA A 21 -11.60 -5.85 1.27
N ALA A 22 -12.78 -5.99 0.65
CA ALA A 22 -13.40 -7.28 0.38
C ALA A 22 -12.55 -8.12 -0.60
N LEU A 23 -11.99 -7.51 -1.65
CA LEU A 23 -11.10 -8.20 -2.59
C LEU A 23 -9.84 -8.73 -1.90
N GLY A 24 -9.22 -7.93 -1.01
CA GLY A 24 -8.10 -8.37 -0.19
C GLY A 24 -8.46 -9.52 0.76
N PHE A 25 -9.66 -9.48 1.36
CA PHE A 25 -10.13 -10.50 2.29
C PHE A 25 -10.51 -11.84 1.62
N TYR A 26 -11.28 -11.79 0.53
CA TYR A 26 -11.79 -13.00 -0.13
C TYR A 26 -10.84 -13.57 -1.18
N HIS A 27 -10.08 -12.71 -1.88
CA HIS A 27 -9.17 -13.11 -2.94
C HIS A 27 -7.77 -12.49 -2.81
N PRO A 28 -7.00 -12.81 -1.75
CA PRO A 28 -5.67 -12.22 -1.50
C PRO A 28 -4.70 -12.29 -2.68
N MET A 29 -4.72 -13.41 -3.41
CA MET A 29 -3.85 -13.64 -4.56
C MET A 29 -4.20 -12.73 -5.74
N ALA A 30 -5.49 -12.60 -6.04
CA ALA A 30 -5.97 -11.70 -7.08
C ALA A 30 -5.71 -10.24 -6.69
N PHE A 31 -5.91 -9.90 -5.41
CA PHE A 31 -5.61 -8.58 -4.88
C PHE A 31 -4.13 -8.21 -5.01
N ALA A 32 -3.22 -9.13 -4.65
CA ALA A 32 -1.78 -8.92 -4.79
C ALA A 32 -1.36 -8.77 -6.25
N GLY A 33 -1.88 -9.63 -7.14
CA GLY A 33 -1.63 -9.54 -8.58
C GLY A 33 -2.15 -8.22 -9.17
N LEU A 34 -3.37 -7.81 -8.81
CA LEU A 34 -3.95 -6.54 -9.22
C LEU A 34 -3.11 -5.37 -8.71
N THR A 35 -2.67 -5.41 -7.45
CA THR A 35 -1.80 -4.39 -6.86
C THR A 35 -0.50 -4.26 -7.65
N ALA A 36 0.14 -5.38 -8.00
CA ALA A 36 1.38 -5.37 -8.78
C ALA A 36 1.17 -4.77 -10.18
N VAL A 37 0.09 -5.17 -10.87
CA VAL A 37 -0.23 -4.64 -12.21
C VAL A 37 -0.52 -3.13 -12.17
N LEU A 38 -1.31 -2.68 -11.19
CA LEU A 38 -1.62 -1.26 -11.03
C LEU A 38 -0.38 -0.45 -10.65
N ALA A 39 0.44 -0.95 -9.72
CA ALA A 39 1.70 -0.31 -9.32
C ALA A 39 2.68 -0.21 -10.50
N PHE A 40 2.75 -1.25 -11.35
CA PHE A 40 3.55 -1.22 -12.57
C PHE A 40 3.04 -0.16 -13.55
N ALA A 41 1.74 -0.19 -13.88
CA ALA A 41 1.16 0.71 -14.87
C ALA A 41 1.24 2.18 -14.43
N VAL A 42 0.85 2.47 -13.19
CA VAL A 42 0.90 3.83 -12.61
C VAL A 42 2.35 4.27 -12.43
N GLY A 43 3.21 3.39 -11.91
CA GLY A 43 4.63 3.65 -11.71
C GLY A 43 5.33 3.98 -13.02
N LEU A 44 5.16 3.16 -14.06
CA LEU A 44 5.76 3.40 -15.37
C LEU A 44 5.33 4.75 -15.96
N TRP A 45 4.03 5.05 -15.89
CA TRP A 45 3.50 6.32 -16.38
C TRP A 45 4.05 7.53 -15.62
N LEU A 46 4.10 7.47 -14.29
CA LEU A 46 4.62 8.55 -13.45
C LEU A 46 6.13 8.72 -13.64
N GLU A 47 6.90 7.63 -13.70
CA GLU A 47 8.35 7.70 -13.85
C GLU A 47 8.76 8.20 -15.22
N GLN A 48 8.07 7.79 -16.27
CA GLN A 48 8.30 8.34 -17.60
C GLN A 48 8.01 9.83 -17.63
N ALA A 49 6.94 10.29 -16.99
CA ALA A 49 6.62 11.71 -16.88
C ALA A 49 7.66 12.48 -16.06
N ARG A 50 8.14 11.91 -14.94
CA ARG A 50 9.18 12.50 -14.08
C ARG A 50 10.49 12.66 -14.83
N LEU A 51 11.02 11.57 -15.38
CA LEU A 51 12.30 11.55 -16.08
C LEU A 51 12.29 12.44 -17.33
N ALA A 52 11.17 12.52 -18.04
CA ALA A 52 11.03 13.43 -19.17
C ALA A 52 11.16 14.91 -18.77
N HIS A 53 10.75 15.28 -17.54
CA HIS A 53 10.89 16.64 -17.03
C HIS A 53 12.25 16.89 -16.32
N GLU A 54 12.80 15.89 -15.64
CA GLU A 54 14.05 16.03 -14.87
C GLU A 54 15.30 15.95 -15.75
N LEU A 55 15.31 15.13 -16.80
CA LEU A 55 16.52 14.95 -17.61
C LEU A 55 17.08 16.22 -18.26
N PRO A 56 16.26 17.13 -18.83
CA PRO A 56 16.77 18.38 -19.39
C PRO A 56 17.45 19.31 -18.37
N PHE A 57 17.20 19.09 -17.07
CA PHE A 57 17.87 19.83 -16.00
C PHE A 57 19.27 19.28 -15.71
N TYR A 58 19.47 17.96 -15.80
CA TYR A 58 20.74 17.32 -15.46
C TYR A 58 21.68 17.11 -16.66
N PHE A 59 21.16 17.10 -17.89
CA PHE A 59 21.94 16.79 -19.08
C PHE A 59 21.69 17.81 -20.21
N ASP A 60 22.77 18.27 -20.84
CA ASP A 60 22.73 19.23 -21.95
C ASP A 60 21.88 18.72 -23.11
N GLN A 61 20.94 19.52 -23.62
CA GLN A 61 19.98 19.08 -24.63
C GLN A 61 20.63 18.59 -25.94
N ASP A 62 21.86 19.01 -26.24
CA ASP A 62 22.54 18.71 -27.50
C ASP A 62 23.29 17.36 -27.54
N ALA A 63 23.65 16.77 -26.38
CA ALA A 63 24.58 15.65 -26.32
C ALA A 63 23.98 14.23 -26.50
N GLY A 64 22.66 14.07 -26.67
CA GLY A 64 22.02 12.74 -26.55
C GLY A 64 20.80 12.45 -27.44
N GLY A 65 20.62 13.22 -28.52
CA GLY A 65 19.37 13.37 -29.27
C GLY A 65 18.64 12.12 -29.78
N SER A 66 19.26 10.92 -29.80
CA SER A 66 18.61 9.69 -30.28
C SER A 66 18.46 8.58 -29.22
N ARG A 67 19.39 8.48 -28.24
CA ARG A 67 19.37 7.39 -27.24
C ARG A 67 18.61 7.72 -25.95
N ARG A 68 18.33 9.01 -25.71
CA ARG A 68 17.62 9.50 -24.53
C ARG A 68 16.24 8.88 -24.29
N PRO A 69 15.31 8.82 -25.26
CA PRO A 69 13.99 8.24 -25.01
C PRO A 69 14.07 6.76 -24.64
N ALA A 70 15.03 6.02 -25.23
CA ALA A 70 15.26 4.61 -24.89
C ALA A 70 15.81 4.46 -23.46
N LEU A 71 16.74 5.32 -23.04
CA LEU A 71 17.27 5.33 -21.67
C LEU A 71 16.19 5.70 -20.65
N VAL A 72 15.37 6.72 -20.93
CA VAL A 72 14.21 7.08 -20.09
C VAL A 72 13.29 5.90 -19.90
N TRP A 73 12.92 5.25 -21.00
CA TRP A 73 12.01 4.12 -20.97
C TRP A 73 12.59 2.96 -20.17
N LEU A 74 13.87 2.63 -20.38
CA LEU A 74 14.54 1.55 -19.66
C LEU A 74 14.61 1.82 -18.16
N VAL A 75 15.03 3.01 -17.75
CA VAL A 75 15.10 3.38 -16.32
C VAL A 75 13.72 3.39 -15.69
N ALA A 76 12.72 4.00 -16.35
CA ALA A 76 11.33 4.02 -15.87
C ALA A 76 10.76 2.61 -15.74
N PHE A 77 11.03 1.73 -16.71
CA PHE A 77 10.58 0.35 -16.72
C PHE A 77 11.21 -0.47 -15.59
N THR A 78 12.52 -0.38 -15.40
CA THR A 78 13.22 -1.07 -14.31
C THR A 78 12.73 -0.61 -12.94
N GLU A 79 12.61 0.71 -12.71
CA GLU A 79 12.04 1.23 -11.45
C GLU A 79 10.60 0.78 -11.23
N ALA A 80 9.76 0.83 -12.28
CA ALA A 80 8.36 0.44 -12.20
C ALA A 80 8.20 -1.05 -11.87
N ILE A 81 9.02 -1.93 -12.44
CA ILE A 81 9.04 -3.36 -12.10
C ILE A 81 9.37 -3.57 -10.63
N LEU A 82 10.43 -2.92 -10.12
CA LEU A 82 10.83 -3.09 -8.73
C LEU A 82 9.73 -2.63 -7.76
N LYS A 83 9.10 -1.48 -8.03
CA LYS A 83 7.98 -0.96 -7.25
C LYS A 83 6.75 -1.88 -7.32
N ALA A 84 6.46 -2.44 -8.50
CA ALA A 84 5.37 -3.37 -8.71
C ALA A 84 5.55 -4.68 -7.93
N LEU A 85 6.75 -5.24 -7.99
CA LEU A 85 7.11 -6.44 -7.21
C LEU A 85 6.99 -6.17 -5.72
N LEU A 86 7.55 -5.05 -5.24
CA LEU A 86 7.46 -4.65 -3.84
C LEU A 86 5.99 -4.50 -3.41
N ALA A 87 5.17 -3.78 -4.18
CA ALA A 87 3.76 -3.56 -3.85
C ALA A 87 2.95 -4.86 -3.86
N GLY A 88 3.18 -5.74 -4.84
CA GLY A 88 2.55 -7.05 -4.92
C GLY A 88 2.91 -7.95 -3.74
N ILE A 89 4.20 -8.02 -3.39
CA ILE A 89 4.68 -8.78 -2.23
C ILE A 89 4.11 -8.20 -0.93
N CYS A 90 4.09 -6.87 -0.77
CA CYS A 90 3.52 -6.22 0.41
C CYS A 90 2.02 -6.52 0.55
N ALA A 91 1.27 -6.46 -0.55
CA ALA A 91 -0.15 -6.81 -0.58
C ALA A 91 -0.37 -8.29 -0.23
N LEU A 92 0.42 -9.18 -0.83
CA LEU A 92 0.37 -10.61 -0.58
C LEU A 92 0.62 -10.92 0.89
N ILE A 93 1.73 -10.43 1.44
CA ILE A 93 2.08 -10.62 2.86
C ILE A 93 0.99 -10.02 3.75
N THR A 94 0.40 -8.88 3.40
CA THR A 94 -0.66 -8.25 4.24
C THR A 94 -1.91 -9.13 4.33
N PHE A 95 -2.31 -9.77 3.22
CA PHE A 95 -3.59 -10.48 3.12
C PHE A 95 -3.47 -12.02 3.07
N SER A 96 -2.27 -12.59 3.21
CA SER A 96 -2.03 -14.05 3.15
C SER A 96 -2.36 -14.82 4.44
N GLY A 97 -2.93 -14.16 5.46
CA GLY A 97 -3.24 -14.80 6.74
C GLY A 97 -4.34 -15.87 6.66
N THR A 98 -4.16 -16.97 7.39
CA THR A 98 -5.13 -18.08 7.51
C THR A 98 -6.20 -17.82 8.57
N ASP A 99 -5.86 -17.10 9.63
CA ASP A 99 -6.82 -16.63 10.63
C ASP A 99 -7.78 -15.61 10.02
N LYS A 100 -9.02 -16.07 9.75
CA LYS A 100 -10.09 -15.26 9.15
C LYS A 100 -10.55 -14.11 10.05
N GLY A 101 -10.51 -14.28 11.36
CA GLY A 101 -10.93 -13.23 12.30
C GLY A 101 -9.96 -12.05 12.27
N ARG A 102 -8.66 -12.34 12.30
CA ARG A 102 -7.62 -11.31 12.17
C ARG A 102 -7.56 -10.73 10.76
N LEU A 103 -7.68 -11.55 9.72
CA LEU A 103 -7.66 -11.08 8.33
C LEU A 103 -8.81 -10.08 8.07
N MET A 104 -9.96 -10.29 8.69
CA MET A 104 -11.09 -9.35 8.63
C MET A 104 -10.71 -7.99 9.22
N TRP A 105 -10.07 -7.96 10.40
CA TRP A 105 -9.58 -6.71 11.00
C TRP A 105 -8.52 -6.02 10.15
N VAL A 106 -7.59 -6.79 9.57
CA VAL A 106 -6.59 -6.25 8.63
C VAL A 106 -7.29 -5.59 7.43
N ALA A 107 -8.32 -6.23 6.86
CA ALA A 107 -9.09 -5.68 5.75
C ALA A 107 -9.86 -4.40 6.13
N ILE A 108 -10.47 -4.37 7.33
CA ILE A 108 -11.16 -3.20 7.86
C ILE A 108 -10.18 -2.03 8.03
N VAL A 109 -9.07 -2.25 8.74
CA VAL A 109 -8.05 -1.22 9.00
C VAL A 109 -7.45 -0.72 7.68
N PHE A 110 -7.20 -1.63 6.73
CA PHE A 110 -6.74 -1.28 5.39
C PHE A 110 -7.75 -0.37 4.67
N GLY A 111 -9.03 -0.76 4.65
CA GLY A 111 -10.10 0.05 4.05
C GLY A 111 -10.20 1.44 4.67
N VAL A 112 -10.16 1.53 6.00
CA VAL A 112 -10.14 2.81 6.72
C VAL A 112 -8.93 3.66 6.32
N ALA A 113 -7.73 3.08 6.24
CA ALA A 113 -6.53 3.80 5.81
C ALA A 113 -6.66 4.33 4.37
N VAL A 114 -7.18 3.51 3.44
CA VAL A 114 -7.44 3.92 2.05
C VAL A 114 -8.44 5.08 2.00
N TYR A 115 -9.53 5.01 2.77
CA TYR A 115 -10.55 6.06 2.82
C TYR A 115 -10.02 7.37 3.40
N ILE A 116 -9.22 7.30 4.46
CA ILE A 116 -8.54 8.49 5.02
C ILE A 116 -7.64 9.11 3.94
N GLY A 117 -6.84 8.29 3.26
CA GLY A 117 -5.98 8.75 2.18
C GLY A 117 -6.74 9.41 1.04
N SER A 118 -7.82 8.78 0.55
CA SER A 118 -8.63 9.33 -0.55
C SER A 118 -9.32 10.63 -0.15
N SER A 119 -9.86 10.70 1.07
CA SER A 119 -10.52 11.89 1.63
C SER A 119 -9.55 13.06 1.79
N VAL A 120 -8.33 12.79 2.28
CA VAL A 120 -7.27 13.82 2.40
C VAL A 120 -6.88 14.33 1.02
N LEU A 121 -6.65 13.45 0.04
CA LEU A 121 -6.31 13.85 -1.33
C LEU A 121 -7.43 14.65 -2.00
N ARG A 122 -8.68 14.26 -1.79
CA ARG A 122 -9.85 14.99 -2.28
C ARG A 122 -9.90 16.40 -1.67
N ARG A 123 -9.72 16.51 -0.35
CA ARG A 123 -9.66 17.82 0.32
C ARG A 123 -8.52 18.68 -0.20
N LEU A 124 -7.33 18.12 -0.42
CA LEU A 124 -6.18 18.83 -1.01
C LEU A 124 -6.45 19.24 -2.46
N SER A 125 -7.16 18.41 -3.23
CA SER A 125 -7.58 18.76 -4.59
C SER A 125 -8.53 19.95 -4.60
N ILE A 126 -9.49 20.00 -3.67
CA ILE A 126 -10.47 21.10 -3.59
C ILE A 126 -9.80 22.39 -3.07
N SER A 127 -8.99 22.28 -2.00
CA SER A 127 -8.43 23.46 -1.32
C SER A 127 -7.16 24.02 -1.98
N LEU A 128 -6.31 23.17 -2.55
CA LEU A 128 -5.00 23.55 -3.08
C LEU A 128 -4.82 23.21 -4.57
N ALA A 129 -5.89 22.83 -5.27
CA ALA A 129 -5.85 22.36 -6.66
C ALA A 129 -4.83 21.22 -6.88
N ALA A 130 -4.55 20.42 -5.84
CA ALA A 130 -3.62 19.32 -5.92
C ALA A 130 -4.06 18.28 -6.96
N ARG A 131 -3.11 17.68 -7.67
CA ARG A 131 -3.37 16.57 -8.60
C ARG A 131 -3.03 15.25 -7.90
N PRO A 132 -4.02 14.46 -7.44
CA PRO A 132 -3.78 13.27 -6.61
C PRO A 132 -2.76 12.32 -7.23
N MET A 133 -2.89 12.04 -8.53
CA MET A 133 -2.01 11.11 -9.24
C MET A 133 -0.53 11.53 -9.25
N ARG A 134 -0.23 12.84 -9.30
CA ARG A 134 1.15 13.34 -9.36
C ARG A 134 1.78 13.54 -7.98
N TRP A 135 0.95 13.81 -6.97
CA TRP A 135 1.42 14.24 -5.66
C TRP A 135 1.30 13.16 -4.59
N GLY A 136 0.22 12.37 -4.63
CA GLY A 136 -0.20 11.55 -3.51
C GLY A 136 0.56 10.25 -3.31
N TYR A 137 1.06 9.63 -4.39
CA TYR A 137 1.50 8.23 -4.34
C TYR A 137 2.65 7.99 -3.35
N PHE A 138 3.78 8.66 -3.52
CA PHE A 138 4.92 8.50 -2.61
C PHE A 138 4.73 9.20 -1.27
N ARG A 139 4.07 10.36 -1.26
CA ARG A 139 3.98 11.20 -0.05
C ARG A 139 3.02 10.64 0.99
N LEU A 140 2.00 9.89 0.56
CA LEU A 140 1.04 9.24 1.47
C LEU A 140 1.43 7.83 1.87
N ALA A 141 2.40 7.20 1.19
CA ALA A 141 2.82 5.85 1.52
C ALA A 141 3.25 5.74 2.99
N VAL A 142 4.13 6.63 3.46
CA VAL A 142 4.60 6.60 4.85
C VAL A 142 3.49 6.96 5.85
N PRO A 143 2.75 8.09 5.72
CA PRO A 143 1.67 8.41 6.65
C PRO A 143 0.59 7.33 6.76
N LEU A 144 0.13 6.79 5.62
CA LEU A 144 -0.89 5.74 5.62
C LEU A 144 -0.35 4.42 6.18
N GLY A 145 0.93 4.11 5.93
CA GLY A 145 1.62 2.97 6.51
C GLY A 145 1.71 3.06 8.03
N LEU A 146 2.00 4.25 8.56
CA LEU A 146 2.03 4.49 10.01
C LEU A 146 0.63 4.34 10.63
N ILE A 147 -0.40 4.91 10.01
CA ILE A 147 -1.80 4.76 10.47
C ILE A 147 -2.19 3.28 10.51
N PHE A 148 -1.89 2.55 9.43
CA PHE A 148 -2.18 1.13 9.31
C PHE A 148 -1.42 0.32 10.38
N SER A 149 -0.12 0.55 10.53
CA SER A 149 0.73 -0.15 11.49
C SER A 149 0.30 0.12 12.95
N LEU A 150 0.02 1.38 13.27
CA LEU A 150 -0.48 1.79 14.59
C LEU A 150 -1.82 1.10 14.90
N ALA A 151 -2.76 1.10 13.96
CA ALA A 151 -4.05 0.46 14.15
C ALA A 151 -3.93 -1.05 14.38
N LEU A 152 -3.00 -1.73 13.67
CA LEU A 152 -2.73 -3.14 13.90
C LEU A 152 -2.04 -3.43 15.24
N SER A 153 -1.26 -2.49 15.78
CA SER A 153 -0.56 -2.67 17.07
C SER A 153 -1.51 -2.86 18.27
N PHE A 154 -2.76 -2.45 18.12
CA PHE A 154 -3.81 -2.64 19.13
C PHE A 154 -4.56 -3.98 19.00
N LEU A 155 -4.28 -4.77 17.97
CA LEU A 155 -4.88 -6.09 17.78
C LEU A 155 -4.07 -7.17 18.54
N PRO A 156 -4.75 -8.18 19.13
CA PRO A 156 -4.06 -9.27 19.83
C PRO A 156 -3.18 -10.07 18.85
N ALA A 157 -1.92 -10.26 19.20
CA ALA A 157 -0.96 -11.05 18.42
C ALA A 157 -1.12 -12.56 18.70
N PRO A 158 -0.85 -13.45 17.73
CA PRO A 158 -0.86 -14.91 17.95
C PRO A 158 0.21 -15.38 18.94
N SER A 159 -0.07 -16.47 19.65
CA SER A 159 0.88 -17.04 20.61
C SER A 159 2.12 -17.67 19.93
N PHE A 160 3.28 -17.62 20.60
CA PHE A 160 4.55 -18.21 20.13
C PHE A 160 4.48 -19.74 19.91
N THR A 161 3.66 -20.43 20.70
CA THR A 161 3.60 -21.90 20.78
C THR A 161 2.87 -22.54 19.60
N ASP A 162 1.81 -21.90 19.12
CA ASP A 162 1.06 -22.38 17.96
C ASP A 162 1.90 -22.27 16.69
N LEU A 163 2.83 -21.30 16.69
CA LEU A 163 3.65 -20.92 15.55
C LEU A 163 4.83 -21.86 15.29
N GLY A 164 5.58 -22.21 16.33
CA GLY A 164 6.66 -23.20 16.22
C GLY A 164 6.14 -24.57 15.84
N ARG A 165 4.92 -24.92 16.28
CA ARG A 165 4.27 -26.18 15.93
C ARG A 165 3.88 -26.24 14.46
N GLN A 166 3.24 -25.19 13.94
CA GLN A 166 2.89 -25.08 12.52
C GLN A 166 4.13 -25.14 11.62
N LEU A 167 5.22 -24.48 12.04
CA LEU A 167 6.45 -24.39 11.28
C LEU A 167 7.19 -25.74 11.17
N ILE A 168 7.26 -26.48 12.29
CA ILE A 168 8.06 -27.71 12.40
C ILE A 168 7.27 -28.94 11.96
N PHE A 169 5.96 -28.95 12.17
CA PHE A 169 5.15 -30.15 12.01
C PHE A 169 4.09 -30.07 10.88
N ASP A 170 3.61 -28.87 10.51
CA ASP A 170 2.49 -28.74 9.57
C ASP A 170 2.88 -28.23 8.17
N LEU A 171 4.12 -27.77 7.96
CA LEU A 171 4.60 -27.35 6.65
C LEU A 171 5.00 -28.57 5.80
N PRO A 172 4.30 -28.87 4.69
CA PRO A 172 4.67 -29.96 3.80
C PRO A 172 6.01 -29.68 3.13
N ALA A 173 6.77 -30.73 2.80
CA ALA A 173 8.09 -30.62 2.17
C ALA A 173 8.11 -29.85 0.83
N LYS A 174 6.94 -29.63 0.21
CA LYS A 174 6.72 -28.72 -0.93
C LYS A 174 5.54 -27.80 -0.61
N PRO A 175 5.79 -26.63 -0.01
CA PRO A 175 4.71 -25.70 0.32
C PRO A 175 4.09 -25.10 -0.94
N ASN A 176 2.77 -24.93 -0.93
CA ASN A 176 2.09 -24.14 -1.96
C ASN A 176 2.26 -22.63 -1.70
N LEU A 177 1.91 -21.78 -2.67
CA LEU A 177 2.15 -20.33 -2.57
C LEU A 177 1.40 -19.67 -1.39
N ALA A 178 0.22 -20.19 -1.03
CA ALA A 178 -0.54 -19.71 0.12
C ALA A 178 0.20 -19.99 1.43
N GLN A 179 0.72 -21.20 1.61
CA GLN A 179 1.51 -21.60 2.78
C GLN A 179 2.83 -20.82 2.89
N ALA A 180 3.52 -20.61 1.75
CA ALA A 180 4.73 -19.79 1.73
C ALA A 180 4.43 -18.33 2.12
N SER A 181 3.29 -17.79 1.68
CA SER A 181 2.87 -16.43 2.01
C SER A 181 2.42 -16.28 3.47
N GLU A 182 1.80 -17.32 4.03
CA GLU A 182 1.47 -17.40 5.45
C GLU A 182 2.75 -17.41 6.30
N PHE A 183 3.75 -18.21 5.91
CA PHE A 183 5.05 -18.22 6.58
C PHE A 183 5.72 -16.84 6.57
N LEU A 184 5.71 -16.13 5.43
CA LEU A 184 6.24 -14.77 5.36
C LEU A 184 5.47 -13.78 6.24
N PHE A 185 4.14 -13.91 6.32
CA PHE A 185 3.31 -13.10 7.21
C PHE A 185 3.66 -13.34 8.68
N VAL A 186 3.84 -14.59 9.05
CA VAL A 186 4.26 -15.01 10.39
C VAL A 186 5.65 -14.47 10.75
N LEU A 187 6.61 -14.65 9.84
CA LEU A 187 7.99 -14.19 10.02
C LEU A 187 8.03 -12.67 10.22
N LYS A 188 7.21 -11.96 9.44
CA LYS A 188 7.00 -10.51 9.58
C LYS A 188 6.50 -10.14 10.97
N GLN A 189 5.48 -10.82 11.49
CA GLN A 189 4.96 -10.56 12.84
C GLN A 189 6.02 -10.78 13.92
N LYS A 190 6.89 -11.78 13.74
CA LYS A 190 7.97 -12.05 14.69
C LYS A 190 9.06 -11.00 14.66
N PHE A 191 9.41 -10.48 13.49
CA PHE A 191 10.31 -9.32 13.40
C PHE A 191 9.72 -8.12 14.16
N ASP A 192 8.44 -7.83 13.98
CA ASP A 192 7.78 -6.71 14.67
C ASP A 192 7.76 -6.91 16.21
N GLU A 193 7.46 -8.11 16.69
CA GLU A 193 7.50 -8.45 18.13
C GLU A 193 8.92 -8.35 18.71
N MET A 194 9.93 -8.84 17.98
CA MET A 194 11.34 -8.73 18.40
C MET A 194 11.78 -7.27 18.50
N VAL A 195 11.37 -6.42 17.54
CA VAL A 195 11.63 -4.99 17.60
C VAL A 195 11.01 -4.37 18.85
N VAL A 196 9.74 -4.66 19.15
CA VAL A 196 9.09 -4.17 20.37
C VAL A 196 9.80 -4.68 21.63
N ALA A 197 10.15 -5.97 21.70
CA ALA A 197 10.82 -6.55 22.85
C ALA A 197 12.24 -6.01 23.09
N LEU A 198 12.96 -5.62 22.03
CA LEU A 198 14.25 -4.93 22.15
C LEU A 198 14.06 -3.47 22.60
N LEU A 199 13.01 -2.80 22.11
CA LEU A 199 12.70 -1.43 22.51
C LEU A 199 12.28 -1.31 23.98
N THR A 200 11.61 -2.31 24.54
CA THR A 200 11.23 -2.31 25.96
C THR A 200 12.42 -2.33 26.93
N TRP A 201 13.63 -2.62 26.45
CA TRP A 201 14.85 -2.50 27.25
C TRP A 201 15.24 -1.03 27.50
N PHE A 202 14.77 -0.12 26.64
CA PHE A 202 15.13 1.31 26.69
C PHE A 202 13.95 2.21 27.05
N VAL A 203 12.72 1.82 26.72
CA VAL A 203 11.51 2.63 26.93
C VAL A 203 10.38 1.81 27.54
N SER A 204 9.34 2.48 28.05
CA SER A 204 8.14 1.79 28.55
C SER A 204 7.43 1.00 27.45
N VAL A 205 6.66 -0.01 27.85
CA VAL A 205 5.96 -0.92 26.91
C VAL A 205 5.07 -0.17 25.92
N ASP A 206 4.37 0.87 26.38
CA ASP A 206 3.49 1.66 25.53
C ASP A 206 4.28 2.46 24.47
N VAL A 207 5.42 3.03 24.86
CA VAL A 207 6.30 3.76 23.94
C VAL A 207 6.99 2.80 22.97
N ALA A 208 7.41 1.62 23.45
CA ALA A 208 7.99 0.56 22.62
C ALA A 208 7.01 0.08 21.54
N ARG A 209 5.71 -0.03 21.84
CA ARG A 209 4.67 -0.39 20.87
C ARG A 209 4.51 0.67 19.78
N VAL A 210 4.49 1.95 20.15
CA VAL A 210 4.38 3.06 19.18
C VAL A 210 5.62 3.14 18.29
N LEU A 211 6.81 3.05 18.88
CA LEU A 211 8.07 3.06 18.12
C LEU A 211 8.21 1.80 17.24
N GLY A 212 7.83 0.63 17.75
CA GLY A 212 7.79 -0.61 16.99
C GLY A 212 6.84 -0.53 15.80
N ALA A 213 5.67 0.08 15.96
CA ALA A 213 4.75 0.33 14.86
C ALA A 213 5.37 1.23 13.77
N ALA A 214 6.23 2.18 14.12
CA ALA A 214 6.90 3.05 13.16
C ALA A 214 8.00 2.36 12.35
N VAL A 215 8.63 1.32 12.90
CA VAL A 215 9.71 0.53 12.26
C VAL A 215 9.18 -0.78 11.66
N SER A 216 7.92 -1.12 11.93
CA SER A 216 7.27 -2.34 11.48
C SER A 216 7.20 -2.44 9.95
N VAL A 217 7.31 -3.67 9.47
CA VAL A 217 7.10 -4.01 8.06
C VAL A 217 5.66 -3.70 7.62
N ASN A 218 4.71 -3.52 8.54
CA ASN A 218 3.36 -3.04 8.26
C ASN A 218 3.32 -1.63 7.67
N VAL A 219 4.35 -0.81 7.90
CA VAL A 219 4.46 0.50 7.26
C VAL A 219 4.54 0.37 5.72
N LEU A 220 5.09 -0.74 5.20
CA LEU A 220 5.13 -0.98 3.77
C LEU A 220 3.75 -1.19 3.14
N THR A 221 2.75 -1.62 3.92
CA THR A 221 1.35 -1.68 3.47
C THR A 221 0.82 -0.29 3.09
N GLY A 222 1.44 0.77 3.62
CA GLY A 222 1.19 2.14 3.22
C GLY A 222 1.39 2.40 1.73
N PHE A 223 2.33 1.72 1.05
CA PHE A 223 2.48 1.83 -0.41
C PHE A 223 1.26 1.31 -1.15
N VAL A 224 0.69 0.20 -0.68
CA VAL A 224 -0.52 -0.40 -1.24
C VAL A 224 -1.71 0.51 -0.97
N ALA A 225 -1.86 0.98 0.27
CA ALA A 225 -2.95 1.89 0.65
C ALA A 225 -2.90 3.20 -0.15
N ALA A 226 -1.71 3.78 -0.32
CA ALA A 226 -1.51 5.01 -1.09
C ALA A 226 -1.83 4.84 -2.58
N LEU A 227 -1.48 3.69 -3.18
CA LEU A 227 -1.85 3.38 -4.57
C LEU A 227 -3.36 3.53 -4.77
N TYR A 228 -4.13 2.82 -3.94
CA TYR A 228 -5.57 2.79 -4.07
C TYR A 228 -6.22 4.11 -3.66
N ALA A 229 -5.74 4.76 -2.61
CA ALA A 229 -6.21 6.08 -2.20
C ALA A 229 -6.06 7.11 -3.33
N VAL A 230 -4.92 7.08 -4.03
CA VAL A 230 -4.66 7.98 -5.17
C VAL A 230 -5.56 7.68 -6.36
N LEU A 231 -5.73 6.39 -6.72
CA LEU A 231 -6.59 5.98 -7.83
C LEU A 231 -8.05 6.39 -7.58
N ILE A 232 -8.55 6.15 -6.37
CA ILE A 232 -9.91 6.54 -5.96
C ILE A 232 -10.04 8.05 -5.96
N ALA A 233 -9.13 8.78 -5.33
CA ALA A 233 -9.19 10.25 -5.27
C ALA A 233 -9.12 10.90 -6.65
N ASP A 234 -8.31 10.37 -7.57
CA ASP A 234 -8.23 10.90 -8.93
C ASP A 234 -9.51 10.62 -9.73
N ALA A 235 -10.12 9.43 -9.55
CA ALA A 235 -11.40 9.11 -10.16
C ALA A 235 -12.54 10.02 -9.64
N VAL A 236 -12.60 10.22 -8.32
CA VAL A 236 -13.55 11.13 -7.67
C VAL A 236 -13.38 12.56 -8.20
N ARG A 237 -12.14 13.07 -8.19
CA ARG A 237 -11.83 14.41 -8.70
C ARG A 237 -12.25 14.60 -10.15
N ARG A 238 -12.01 13.61 -11.03
CA ARG A 238 -12.43 13.69 -12.45
C ARG A 238 -13.94 13.74 -12.56
N SER A 239 -14.66 12.96 -11.76
CA SER A 239 -16.13 12.98 -11.71
C SER A 239 -16.66 14.33 -11.21
N GLU A 240 -16.04 14.92 -10.19
CA GLU A 240 -16.40 16.25 -9.68
C GLU A 240 -16.10 17.36 -10.68
N SER A 241 -14.98 17.28 -11.43
CA SER A 241 -14.62 18.31 -12.42
C SER A 241 -15.54 18.36 -13.64
N ARG A 242 -16.36 17.33 -13.85
CA ARG A 242 -17.35 17.24 -14.93
C ARG A 242 -18.74 17.70 -14.49
N LEU A 243 -18.89 18.10 -13.23
CA LEU A 243 -20.12 18.70 -12.75
C LEU A 243 -20.26 20.14 -13.29
N PRO A 244 -21.44 20.51 -13.80
CA PRO A 244 -21.74 21.89 -14.21
C PRO A 244 -21.84 22.85 -13.01
#